data_AF-A0A7X3XG13-F1
#
_entry.id   AF-A0A7X3XG13-F1
#
_cell.length_a   1.000
_cell.length_b   1.000
_cell.length_c   1.000
_cell.angle_alpha   90.00
_cell.angle_beta   90.00
_cell.angle_gamma   90.00
#
_symmetry.space_group_name_H-M   'P 1'
#
loop_
_entity.id
_entity.type
_entity.pdbx_description
1 polymer ?
#
loop_
_entity_poly.entity_id
_entity_poly.type
_entity_poly.pdbx_seq_one_letter_code
_entity_poly.pdbx_strand_id
1 'polypeptide(L)'
;MFLAPLLALPALLAGWSSEAAAQTTRTLVSNVDQTTATGVIRRLENDYAQMFETGSDSNGYLLTSVEIPFKQSRTDTALNISIHKNYSDAFQRPVVAAVGTLTSPTFVSASDRGYTFTTSGIKLEPDTKYWVVLDSLFSRPDSHLTRTTSSDEDSGSLPDWKLGSAVLNKSHNTRLGLLDWGGIHSNESLKIRLKGRIDYPEALLLSESALTVAEGASATYTVQLKSQPSANVDVTISGQAGTDVTVQPSTFTFTPGNWNSAQTVTVKAAHDNNHNNERVTLVHRAS
;
A
#
# COMPACT_ATOMS: atom_id res chain seq x y z
N MET A 1 47.30 22.51 35.76
CA MET A 1 46.08 22.25 36.54
C MET A 1 44.97 22.02 35.53
N PHE A 2 44.32 20.86 35.61
CA PHE A 2 43.47 20.22 34.60
C PHE A 2 42.37 21.08 33.99
N LEU A 3 42.07 20.88 32.71
CA LEU A 3 40.69 20.84 32.21
C LEU A 3 40.58 19.74 31.13
N ALA A 4 39.52 18.93 31.25
CA ALA A 4 39.30 17.62 30.63
C ALA A 4 38.96 17.66 29.12
N PRO A 5 39.10 16.53 28.38
CA PRO A 5 38.53 16.41 27.04
C PRO A 5 37.00 16.39 27.12
N LEU A 6 36.36 17.28 26.37
CA LEU A 6 34.90 17.38 26.27
C LEU A 6 34.36 16.10 25.60
N LEU A 7 33.65 15.28 26.39
CA LEU A 7 32.85 14.16 25.90
C LEU A 7 31.81 14.70 24.90
N ALA A 8 31.86 14.19 23.66
CA ALA A 8 30.75 14.35 22.73
C ALA A 8 29.53 13.56 23.26
N LEU A 9 28.47 14.28 23.65
CA LEU A 9 27.15 13.68 23.85
C LEU A 9 26.61 13.19 22.50
N PRO A 10 26.05 11.97 22.40
CA PRO A 10 25.28 11.61 21.22
C PRO A 10 24.01 12.45 21.21
N ALA A 11 23.90 13.36 20.25
CA ALA A 11 22.65 14.07 20.00
C ALA A 11 21.57 13.04 19.64
N LEU A 12 20.50 13.07 20.44
CA LEU A 12 19.28 12.31 20.29
C LEU A 12 18.77 12.41 18.84
N LEU A 13 18.74 11.28 18.13
CA LEU A 13 18.08 11.12 16.82
C LEU A 13 16.57 11.29 17.00
N ALA A 14 16.09 12.53 16.91
CA ALA A 14 14.67 12.83 16.83
C ALA A 14 14.33 13.32 15.41
N GLY A 15 13.47 12.56 14.74
CA GLY A 15 12.50 13.10 13.79
C GLY A 15 12.95 13.23 12.34
N TRP A 16 13.35 12.13 11.69
CA TRP A 16 13.38 12.08 10.23
C TRP A 16 12.57 10.86 9.81
N SER A 17 11.25 11.03 9.68
CA SER A 17 10.42 10.06 8.95
C SER A 17 10.80 10.17 7.48
N SER A 18 11.85 9.46 7.08
CA SER A 18 12.26 9.36 5.68
C SER A 18 11.09 8.88 4.83
N GLU A 19 10.94 9.40 3.62
CA GLU A 19 10.02 8.92 2.56
C GLU A 19 9.96 7.37 2.44
N ALA A 20 11.02 6.67 2.83
CA ALA A 20 11.05 5.20 2.94
C ALA A 20 9.95 4.63 3.87
N ALA A 21 9.55 5.33 4.94
CA ALA A 21 8.45 4.95 5.82
C ALA A 21 7.07 5.13 5.18
N ALA A 22 6.95 6.02 4.18
CA ALA A 22 5.71 6.25 3.42
C ALA A 22 5.39 5.11 2.44
N GLN A 23 6.38 4.25 2.11
CA GLN A 23 6.25 3.18 1.10
C GLN A 23 6.21 1.76 1.68
N THR A 24 6.29 1.62 3.01
CA THR A 24 6.13 0.34 3.67
C THR A 24 4.68 -0.11 3.56
N THR A 25 4.48 -1.31 3.01
CA THR A 25 3.18 -1.99 3.05
C THR A 25 2.70 -2.06 4.49
N ARG A 26 1.51 -1.54 4.72
CA ARG A 26 0.84 -1.50 6.02
C ARG A 26 -0.57 -2.06 5.90
N THR A 27 -1.21 -2.31 7.04
CA THR A 27 -2.64 -2.61 7.07
C THR A 27 -3.42 -1.37 6.61
N LEU A 28 -4.20 -1.54 5.54
CA LEU A 28 -5.12 -0.52 5.06
C LEU A 28 -6.40 -0.59 5.88
N VAL A 29 -7.00 -1.77 5.96
CA VAL A 29 -8.15 -2.07 6.83
C VAL A 29 -8.15 -3.53 7.24
N SER A 30 -8.66 -3.83 8.43
CA SER A 30 -8.71 -5.19 8.98
C SER A 30 -9.87 -5.36 9.96
N ASN A 31 -10.37 -6.58 10.06
CA ASN A 31 -11.21 -7.07 11.18
C ASN A 31 -10.81 -8.50 11.61
N VAL A 32 -9.60 -8.94 11.24
CA VAL A 32 -9.09 -10.27 11.54
C VAL A 32 -8.83 -10.45 13.04
N ASP A 33 -8.28 -9.43 13.70
CA ASP A 33 -7.81 -9.51 15.10
C ASP A 33 -8.91 -9.30 16.14
N GLN A 34 -10.14 -9.02 15.70
CA GLN A 34 -11.30 -8.91 16.59
C GLN A 34 -11.47 -10.17 17.44
N THR A 35 -11.33 -10.00 18.75
CA THR A 35 -11.48 -11.06 19.76
C THR A 35 -12.84 -11.02 20.46
N THR A 36 -13.52 -9.88 20.45
CA THR A 36 -14.82 -9.63 21.11
C THR A 36 -16.02 -10.02 20.26
N ALA A 37 -15.84 -10.13 18.94
CA ALA A 37 -16.89 -10.58 18.04
C ALA A 37 -17.05 -12.10 18.11
N THR A 38 -18.30 -12.59 18.06
CA THR A 38 -18.54 -14.04 17.96
C THR A 38 -18.00 -14.49 16.60
N GLY A 39 -16.84 -15.13 16.60
CA GLY A 39 -16.25 -15.71 15.39
C GLY A 39 -17.17 -16.82 14.88
N VAL A 40 -17.86 -16.56 13.78
CA VAL A 40 -18.79 -17.51 13.20
C VAL A 40 -18.06 -18.36 12.17
N ILE A 41 -18.02 -19.67 12.40
CA ILE A 41 -17.40 -20.62 11.48
C ILE A 41 -18.45 -21.03 10.45
N ARG A 42 -18.13 -20.86 9.16
CA ARG A 42 -19.00 -21.25 8.04
C ARG A 42 -18.25 -22.12 7.07
N ARG A 43 -18.89 -23.19 6.59
CA ARG A 43 -18.37 -23.97 5.49
C ARG A 43 -18.32 -23.08 4.25
N LEU A 44 -17.22 -23.14 3.51
CA LEU A 44 -17.08 -22.46 2.23
C LEU A 44 -17.92 -23.24 1.20
N GLU A 45 -19.12 -22.75 0.90
CA GLU A 45 -20.06 -23.40 -0.04
C GLU A 45 -20.53 -22.47 -1.17
N ASN A 46 -20.18 -21.19 -1.05
CA ASN A 46 -20.60 -20.12 -1.94
C ASN A 46 -19.39 -19.23 -2.22
N ASP A 47 -19.49 -18.46 -3.30
CA ASP A 47 -18.62 -17.30 -3.48
C ASP A 47 -19.11 -16.18 -2.57
N TYR A 48 -18.18 -15.33 -2.15
CA TYR A 48 -18.48 -14.22 -1.24
C TYR A 48 -17.90 -12.92 -1.80
N ALA A 49 -18.62 -11.83 -1.61
CA ALA A 49 -18.11 -10.49 -1.86
C ALA A 49 -18.23 -9.66 -0.58
N GLN A 50 -17.11 -9.13 -0.10
CA GLN A 50 -17.05 -8.23 1.06
C GLN A 50 -16.73 -6.82 0.57
N MET A 51 -17.60 -5.86 0.90
CA MET A 51 -17.37 -4.46 0.53
C MET A 51 -16.28 -3.86 1.41
N PHE A 52 -15.48 -2.94 0.83
CA PHE A 52 -14.62 -2.01 1.56
C PHE A 52 -14.64 -0.65 0.87
N GLU A 53 -14.26 0.39 1.61
CA GLU A 53 -14.14 1.76 1.12
C GLU A 53 -12.72 2.26 1.38
N THR A 54 -12.08 2.77 0.34
CA THR A 54 -10.74 3.36 0.42
C THR A 54 -10.80 4.71 1.15
N GLY A 55 -9.71 5.09 1.80
CA GLY A 55 -9.59 6.44 2.39
C GLY A 55 -9.47 7.56 1.35
N SER A 56 -9.17 8.77 1.83
CA SER A 56 -9.33 10.04 1.11
C SER A 56 -8.07 10.61 0.44
N ASP A 57 -6.90 9.96 0.57
CA ASP A 57 -5.65 10.47 -0.03
C ASP A 57 -5.73 10.56 -1.56
N SER A 58 -5.55 11.76 -2.11
CA SER A 58 -5.71 12.06 -3.54
C SER A 58 -4.80 11.26 -4.48
N ASN A 59 -3.70 10.69 -3.98
CA ASN A 59 -2.82 9.83 -4.76
C ASN A 59 -3.41 8.44 -5.03
N GLY A 60 -4.48 8.07 -4.32
CA GLY A 60 -5.02 6.72 -4.34
C GLY A 60 -4.08 5.72 -3.67
N TYR A 61 -4.27 4.44 -3.98
CA TYR A 61 -3.62 3.36 -3.23
C TYR A 61 -3.18 2.21 -4.13
N LEU A 62 -2.13 1.51 -3.70
CA LEU A 62 -1.75 0.21 -4.22
C LEU A 62 -2.07 -0.85 -3.17
N LEU A 63 -3.06 -1.70 -3.45
CA LEU A 63 -3.31 -2.92 -2.70
C LEU A 63 -2.27 -3.97 -3.09
N THR A 64 -1.61 -4.59 -2.12
CA THR A 64 -0.54 -5.57 -2.36
C THR A 64 -0.89 -6.96 -1.82
N SER A 65 -1.78 -7.06 -0.83
CA SER A 65 -2.27 -8.35 -0.37
C SER A 65 -3.64 -8.31 0.28
N VAL A 66 -4.34 -9.44 0.19
CA VAL A 66 -5.54 -9.74 0.98
C VAL A 66 -5.24 -10.99 1.81
N GLU A 67 -5.42 -10.89 3.12
CA GLU A 67 -5.35 -12.02 4.03
C GLU A 67 -6.76 -12.46 4.43
N ILE A 68 -7.03 -13.76 4.34
CA ILE A 68 -8.33 -14.36 4.68
C ILE A 68 -8.08 -15.49 5.69
N PRO A 69 -8.61 -15.40 6.92
CA PRO A 69 -8.44 -16.42 7.94
C PRO A 69 -9.40 -17.60 7.76
N PHE A 70 -8.84 -18.79 7.83
CA PHE A 70 -9.57 -20.06 7.80
C PHE A 70 -9.46 -20.74 9.16
N LYS A 71 -10.56 -21.29 9.65
CA LYS A 71 -10.54 -22.13 10.85
C LYS A 71 -9.94 -23.51 10.52
N GLN A 72 -10.30 -24.01 9.35
CA GLN A 72 -9.84 -25.27 8.77
C GLN A 72 -9.77 -25.06 7.26
N SER A 73 -8.75 -25.60 6.63
CA SER A 73 -8.63 -25.59 5.19
C SER A 73 -8.04 -26.91 4.72
N ARG A 74 -8.44 -27.36 3.53
CA ARG A 74 -7.82 -28.51 2.88
C ARG A 74 -6.78 -28.04 1.86
N THR A 75 -5.78 -28.86 1.60
CA THR A 75 -4.68 -28.55 0.67
C THR A 75 -5.12 -28.42 -0.79
N ASP A 76 -6.30 -28.94 -1.13
CA ASP A 76 -6.95 -28.81 -2.44
C ASP A 76 -7.87 -27.59 -2.54
N THR A 77 -7.84 -26.68 -1.55
CA THR A 77 -8.61 -25.43 -1.60
C THR A 77 -8.10 -24.52 -2.70
N ALA A 78 -8.85 -24.37 -3.80
CA ALA A 78 -8.55 -23.46 -4.89
C ALA A 78 -9.47 -22.23 -4.87
N LEU A 79 -8.88 -21.06 -4.64
CA LEU A 79 -9.58 -19.79 -4.55
C LEU A 79 -9.01 -18.81 -5.57
N ASN A 80 -9.88 -17.99 -6.15
CA ASN A 80 -9.50 -16.79 -6.87
C ASN A 80 -9.96 -15.57 -6.05
N ILE A 81 -9.04 -14.64 -5.79
CA ILE A 81 -9.38 -13.36 -5.19
C ILE A 81 -9.28 -12.28 -6.26
N SER A 82 -10.34 -11.48 -6.37
CA SER A 82 -10.42 -10.36 -7.31
C SER A 82 -11.01 -9.13 -6.63
N ILE A 83 -10.62 -7.97 -7.14
CA ILE A 83 -11.14 -6.68 -6.67
C ILE A 83 -12.03 -6.12 -7.76
N HIS A 84 -13.24 -5.71 -7.39
CA HIS A 84 -14.20 -5.11 -8.31
C HIS A 84 -14.61 -3.75 -7.79
N LYS A 85 -14.67 -2.73 -8.65
CA LYS A 85 -15.24 -1.43 -8.28
C LYS A 85 -16.73 -1.63 -7.99
N ASN A 86 -17.22 -1.04 -6.90
CA ASN A 86 -18.65 -1.10 -6.62
C ASN A 86 -19.39 -0.31 -7.71
N TYR A 87 -20.35 -0.97 -8.36
CA TYR A 87 -21.18 -0.37 -9.40
C TYR A 87 -22.60 -0.29 -8.89
N SER A 88 -23.24 0.87 -9.06
CA SER A 88 -24.58 1.16 -8.57
C SER A 88 -25.65 0.50 -9.45
N ASP A 89 -25.67 -0.83 -9.53
CA ASP A 89 -26.93 -1.50 -9.80
C ASP A 89 -27.80 -1.45 -8.53
N ALA A 90 -29.09 -1.77 -8.65
CA ALA A 90 -30.04 -1.69 -7.54
C ALA A 90 -29.65 -2.57 -6.32
N PHE A 91 -28.69 -3.49 -6.50
CA PHE A 91 -28.24 -4.47 -5.51
C PHE A 91 -26.75 -4.33 -5.15
N GLN A 92 -26.06 -3.32 -5.71
CA GLN A 92 -24.63 -3.03 -5.56
C GLN A 92 -23.72 -4.24 -5.83
N ARG A 93 -24.02 -5.05 -6.84
CA ARG A 93 -23.31 -6.33 -7.08
C ARG A 93 -21.96 -6.14 -7.77
N PRO A 94 -20.98 -7.03 -7.57
CA PRO A 94 -19.70 -7.04 -8.29
C PRO A 94 -19.87 -7.62 -9.71
N VAL A 95 -20.73 -7.01 -10.53
CA VAL A 95 -21.05 -7.47 -11.89
C VAL A 95 -20.15 -6.85 -12.97
N VAL A 96 -19.37 -5.84 -12.62
CA VAL A 96 -18.38 -5.23 -13.52
C VAL A 96 -17.09 -6.04 -13.56
N ALA A 97 -16.25 -5.84 -14.58
CA ALA A 97 -14.95 -6.48 -14.66
C ALA A 97 -14.07 -6.17 -13.43
N ALA A 98 -13.22 -7.12 -13.03
CA ALA A 98 -12.28 -6.91 -11.95
C ALA A 98 -11.29 -5.80 -12.31
N VAL A 99 -10.99 -4.92 -11.36
CA VAL A 99 -9.88 -3.94 -11.47
C VAL A 99 -8.52 -4.61 -11.26
N GLY A 100 -8.50 -5.80 -10.66
CA GLY A 100 -7.32 -6.64 -10.56
C GLY A 100 -7.60 -7.97 -9.85
N THR A 101 -6.68 -8.91 -10.00
CA THR A 101 -6.71 -10.22 -9.34
C THR A 101 -5.47 -10.40 -8.47
N LEU A 102 -5.59 -11.25 -7.45
CA LEU A 102 -4.48 -11.62 -6.58
C LEU A 102 -4.11 -13.08 -6.82
N THR A 103 -2.81 -13.35 -6.71
CA THR A 103 -2.22 -14.68 -6.83
C THR A 103 -2.38 -15.44 -5.51
N SER A 104 -2.87 -16.67 -5.61
CA SER A 104 -3.10 -17.54 -4.47
C SER A 104 -1.79 -18.08 -3.90
N PRO A 105 -1.67 -18.19 -2.57
CA PRO A 105 -0.49 -18.78 -1.96
C PRO A 105 -0.41 -20.28 -2.26
N THR A 106 0.77 -20.86 -2.10
CA THR A 106 0.90 -22.32 -2.06
C THR A 106 0.30 -22.86 -0.76
N PHE A 107 -0.70 -23.73 -0.86
CA PHE A 107 -1.38 -24.32 0.30
C PHE A 107 -0.50 -25.43 0.90
N VAL A 108 0.31 -25.08 1.90
CA VAL A 108 1.31 -25.99 2.50
C VAL A 108 0.81 -26.80 3.69
N SER A 109 -0.26 -26.38 4.40
CA SER A 109 -0.87 -27.22 5.43
C SER A 109 -2.34 -26.88 5.74
N ALA A 110 -3.06 -27.88 6.26
CA ALA A 110 -4.44 -27.72 6.75
C ALA A 110 -4.55 -26.94 8.09
N SER A 111 -3.40 -26.68 8.73
CA SER A 111 -3.28 -25.94 9.98
C SER A 111 -3.02 -24.44 9.79
N ASP A 112 -2.73 -23.99 8.57
CA ASP A 112 -2.52 -22.57 8.28
C ASP A 112 -3.85 -21.81 8.41
N ARG A 113 -3.89 -20.91 9.38
CA ARG A 113 -5.11 -20.20 9.80
C ARG A 113 -5.35 -18.87 9.08
N GLY A 114 -4.47 -18.48 8.16
CA GLY A 114 -4.59 -17.27 7.34
C GLY A 114 -3.90 -17.43 5.99
N TYR A 115 -4.66 -17.33 4.90
CA TYR A 115 -4.11 -17.34 3.55
C TYR A 115 -3.91 -15.92 3.06
N THR A 116 -2.67 -15.62 2.65
CA THR A 116 -2.31 -14.32 2.10
C THR A 116 -2.20 -14.44 0.59
N PHE A 117 -3.11 -13.76 -0.11
CA PHE A 117 -3.11 -13.60 -1.56
C PHE A 117 -2.34 -12.33 -1.89
N THR A 118 -1.48 -12.37 -2.90
CA THR A 118 -0.56 -11.27 -3.20
C THR A 118 -0.70 -10.77 -4.63
N THR A 119 -0.28 -9.54 -4.87
CA THR A 119 -0.23 -8.92 -6.19
C THR A 119 0.94 -7.96 -6.25
N SER A 120 1.45 -7.67 -7.45
CA SER A 120 2.46 -6.62 -7.66
C SER A 120 1.93 -5.22 -7.32
N GLY A 121 0.60 -5.06 -7.27
CA GLY A 121 -0.08 -3.82 -6.92
C GLY A 121 -1.35 -3.66 -7.74
N ILE A 122 -2.50 -3.53 -7.07
CA ILE A 122 -3.78 -3.15 -7.69
C ILE A 122 -4.03 -1.69 -7.34
N LYS A 123 -4.15 -0.83 -8.35
CA LYS A 123 -4.47 0.60 -8.18
C LYS A 123 -5.92 0.76 -7.73
N LEU A 124 -6.14 1.58 -6.71
CA LEU A 124 -7.44 1.92 -6.16
C LEU A 124 -7.57 3.45 -6.05
N GLU A 125 -8.67 3.97 -6.58
CA GLU A 125 -9.05 5.38 -6.44
C GLU A 125 -9.41 5.72 -4.98
N PRO A 126 -9.19 6.97 -4.53
CA PRO A 126 -9.64 7.42 -3.20
C PRO A 126 -11.17 7.48 -3.09
N ASP A 127 -11.65 7.48 -1.84
CA ASP A 127 -13.07 7.62 -1.47
C ASP A 127 -14.03 6.75 -2.31
N THR A 128 -13.57 5.55 -2.67
CA THR A 128 -14.23 4.67 -3.61
C THR A 128 -14.54 3.33 -2.95
N LYS A 129 -15.75 2.84 -3.19
CA LYS A 129 -16.20 1.53 -2.72
C LYS A 129 -15.78 0.44 -3.70
N TYR A 130 -15.28 -0.66 -3.15
CA TYR A 130 -14.88 -1.85 -3.89
C TYR A 130 -15.39 -3.10 -3.19
N TRP A 131 -15.38 -4.20 -3.94
CA TRP A 131 -15.62 -5.55 -3.46
C TRP A 131 -14.32 -6.33 -3.48
N VAL A 132 -14.00 -6.98 -2.36
CA VAL A 132 -13.13 -8.17 -2.38
C VAL A 132 -14.03 -9.36 -2.70
N VAL A 133 -13.84 -9.95 -3.88
CA VAL A 133 -14.55 -11.14 -4.33
C VAL A 133 -13.68 -12.36 -4.07
N LEU A 134 -14.19 -13.28 -3.27
CA LEU A 134 -13.69 -14.63 -3.06
C LEU A 134 -14.51 -15.57 -3.93
N ASP A 135 -13.89 -16.06 -5.00
CA ASP A 135 -14.45 -17.06 -5.90
C ASP A 135 -13.87 -18.44 -5.56
N SER A 136 -14.76 -19.36 -5.22
CA SER A 136 -14.42 -20.72 -4.85
C SER A 136 -14.53 -21.64 -6.06
N LEU A 137 -13.42 -22.22 -6.50
CA LEU A 137 -13.35 -22.89 -7.80
C LEU A 137 -13.84 -24.35 -7.78
N PHE A 138 -14.45 -24.81 -6.68
CA PHE A 138 -14.78 -26.23 -6.49
C PHE A 138 -16.01 -26.42 -5.60
N SER A 139 -16.80 -27.46 -5.91
CA SER A 139 -18.16 -27.64 -5.38
C SER A 139 -18.24 -28.41 -4.06
N ARG A 140 -17.12 -28.82 -3.45
CA ARG A 140 -17.11 -29.54 -2.16
C ARG A 140 -15.88 -29.25 -1.26
N PRO A 141 -15.76 -28.08 -0.62
CA PRO A 141 -14.75 -27.85 0.39
C PRO A 141 -15.26 -28.27 1.79
N ASP A 142 -14.47 -29.02 2.56
CA ASP A 142 -14.57 -29.03 4.03
C ASP A 142 -13.76 -27.88 4.65
N SER A 143 -13.43 -26.87 3.84
CA SER A 143 -12.77 -25.65 4.30
C SER A 143 -13.79 -24.74 4.97
N HIS A 144 -13.40 -24.16 6.10
CA HIS A 144 -14.25 -23.36 6.96
C HIS A 144 -13.67 -21.96 7.13
N LEU A 145 -14.41 -20.97 6.65
CA LEU A 145 -14.12 -19.55 6.82
C LEU A 145 -14.45 -19.10 8.25
N THR A 146 -13.65 -18.16 8.76
CA THR A 146 -14.02 -17.41 9.96
C THR A 146 -14.67 -16.10 9.54
N ARG A 147 -15.85 -15.81 10.10
CA ARG A 147 -16.63 -14.59 9.86
C ARG A 147 -16.90 -13.86 11.17
N THR A 148 -17.35 -12.63 11.10
CA THR A 148 -17.65 -11.78 12.27
C THR A 148 -19.02 -11.13 12.11
N THR A 149 -19.77 -11.02 13.20
CA THR A 149 -21.01 -10.21 13.23
C THR A 149 -20.76 -8.78 13.68
N SER A 150 -19.50 -8.43 14.01
CA SER A 150 -19.14 -7.04 14.31
C SER A 150 -18.91 -6.27 13.02
N SER A 151 -19.31 -5.00 13.03
CA SER A 151 -18.98 -4.01 12.01
C SER A 151 -17.73 -3.22 12.32
N ASP A 152 -17.08 -3.45 13.46
CA ASP A 152 -15.91 -2.68 13.86
C ASP A 152 -14.70 -3.03 12.96
N GLU A 153 -13.69 -2.16 12.97
CA GLU A 153 -12.38 -2.44 12.40
C GLU A 153 -11.33 -2.63 13.51
N ASP A 154 -10.28 -3.37 13.20
CA ASP A 154 -9.10 -3.50 14.05
C ASP A 154 -8.36 -2.15 14.14
N SER A 155 -7.76 -1.90 15.31
CA SER A 155 -6.88 -0.74 15.49
C SER A 155 -5.64 -0.85 14.60
N GLY A 156 -5.12 0.31 14.16
CA GLY A 156 -3.94 0.36 13.29
C GLY A 156 -4.24 0.23 11.79
N SER A 157 -5.52 0.18 11.40
CA SER A 157 -5.96 0.46 10.03
C SER A 157 -5.58 1.89 9.61
N LEU A 158 -5.38 2.13 8.32
CA LEU A 158 -5.09 3.46 7.80
C LEU A 158 -6.33 4.36 8.01
N PRO A 159 -6.18 5.66 8.33
CA PRO A 159 -7.33 6.55 8.48
C PRO A 159 -8.29 6.50 7.29
N ASP A 160 -9.57 6.68 7.58
CA ASP A 160 -10.69 6.73 6.63
C ASP A 160 -11.02 5.45 5.85
N TRP A 161 -10.14 4.44 5.86
CA TRP A 161 -10.45 3.13 5.31
C TRP A 161 -11.47 2.38 6.16
N LYS A 162 -12.45 1.76 5.50
CA LYS A 162 -13.57 1.10 6.18
C LYS A 162 -13.92 -0.23 5.55
N LEU A 163 -14.34 -1.19 6.37
CA LEU A 163 -15.01 -2.38 5.89
C LEU A 163 -16.51 -2.09 5.80
N GLY A 164 -17.11 -2.40 4.66
CA GLY A 164 -18.53 -2.24 4.48
C GLY A 164 -19.32 -3.29 5.26
N SER A 165 -20.52 -2.95 5.73
CA SER A 165 -21.45 -3.91 6.32
C SER A 165 -22.11 -4.85 5.29
N ALA A 166 -21.96 -4.54 4.00
CA ALA A 166 -22.53 -5.32 2.92
C ALA A 166 -21.64 -6.53 2.60
N VAL A 167 -22.24 -7.72 2.70
CA VAL A 167 -21.68 -8.98 2.19
C VAL A 167 -22.69 -9.65 1.29
N LEU A 168 -22.24 -10.02 0.10
CA LEU A 168 -23.03 -10.79 -0.86
C LEU A 168 -22.50 -12.22 -0.93
N ASN A 169 -23.39 -13.16 -1.19
CA ASN A 169 -23.02 -14.52 -1.54
C ASN A 169 -23.57 -14.89 -2.92
N LYS A 170 -22.87 -15.78 -3.60
CA LYS A 170 -23.34 -16.37 -4.86
C LYS A 170 -23.26 -17.87 -4.74
N SER A 171 -24.42 -18.51 -4.87
CA SER A 171 -24.50 -19.96 -4.68
C SER A 171 -23.99 -20.71 -5.89
N HIS A 172 -23.26 -21.80 -5.64
CA HIS A 172 -22.92 -22.78 -6.67
C HIS A 172 -24.07 -23.75 -6.95
N ASN A 173 -25.14 -23.70 -6.17
CA ASN A 173 -26.26 -24.61 -6.31
C ASN A 173 -27.12 -24.24 -7.53
N THR A 174 -26.80 -24.85 -8.67
CA THR A 174 -27.52 -24.71 -9.94
C THR A 174 -28.97 -25.21 -9.87
N ARG A 175 -29.38 -26.01 -8.87
CA ARG A 175 -30.74 -26.56 -8.79
C ARG A 175 -31.82 -25.52 -8.50
N LEU A 176 -31.47 -24.39 -7.88
CA LEU A 176 -32.44 -23.34 -7.53
C LEU A 176 -32.48 -22.19 -8.56
N GLY A 177 -31.65 -22.23 -9.61
CA GLY A 177 -31.57 -21.15 -10.60
C GLY A 177 -31.04 -19.81 -10.05
N LEU A 178 -30.64 -19.76 -8.77
CA LEU A 178 -30.10 -18.60 -8.07
C LEU A 178 -28.58 -18.51 -8.30
N LEU A 179 -28.18 -18.35 -9.55
CA LEU A 179 -26.76 -18.33 -9.99
C LEU A 179 -26.12 -16.95 -10.00
N ASP A 180 -26.88 -15.91 -9.65
CA ASP A 180 -26.37 -14.54 -9.56
C ASP A 180 -25.96 -14.23 -8.11
N TRP A 181 -25.30 -13.09 -7.89
CA TRP A 181 -25.06 -12.51 -6.56
C TRP A 181 -26.40 -12.15 -5.91
N GLY A 182 -27.11 -13.18 -5.44
CA GLY A 182 -28.42 -13.08 -4.85
C GLY A 182 -28.30 -12.43 -3.48
N GLY A 183 -29.02 -11.33 -3.27
CA GLY A 183 -28.96 -10.46 -2.09
C GLY A 183 -29.38 -11.09 -0.76
N ILE A 184 -28.78 -12.22 -0.37
CA ILE A 184 -28.72 -12.60 1.04
C ILE A 184 -27.61 -11.75 1.64
N HIS A 185 -27.98 -10.56 2.10
CA HIS A 185 -27.16 -9.78 2.98
C HIS A 185 -26.96 -10.61 4.25
N SER A 186 -25.82 -11.26 4.38
CA SER A 186 -25.51 -11.88 5.66
C SER A 186 -25.21 -10.76 6.65
N ASN A 187 -25.72 -10.88 7.88
CA ASN A 187 -25.29 -10.08 9.02
C ASN A 187 -23.86 -10.44 9.52
N GLU A 188 -23.09 -11.15 8.70
CA GLU A 188 -21.78 -11.68 9.00
C GLU A 188 -20.77 -11.15 7.97
N SER A 189 -19.90 -10.24 8.37
CA SER A 189 -18.77 -9.80 7.56
C SER A 189 -17.75 -10.93 7.39
N LEU A 190 -17.10 -10.99 6.23
CA LEU A 190 -15.88 -11.80 6.12
C LEU A 190 -14.83 -11.20 7.06
N LYS A 191 -14.07 -12.06 7.76
CA LYS A 191 -12.83 -11.58 8.36
C LYS A 191 -11.79 -11.44 7.25
N ILE A 192 -11.25 -10.25 7.05
CA ILE A 192 -10.21 -9.98 6.06
C ILE A 192 -9.26 -8.89 6.55
N ARG A 193 -8.02 -8.94 6.05
CA ARG A 193 -7.06 -7.86 6.21
C ARG A 193 -6.52 -7.46 4.85
N LEU A 194 -6.70 -6.20 4.49
CA LEU A 194 -6.14 -5.62 3.28
C LEU A 194 -4.83 -4.94 3.65
N LYS A 195 -3.76 -5.24 2.92
CA LYS A 195 -2.49 -4.52 3.04
C LYS A 195 -2.10 -3.88 1.73
N GLY A 196 -1.45 -2.74 1.84
CA GLY A 196 -0.99 -1.95 0.73
C GLY A 196 -0.35 -0.67 1.21
N ARG A 197 -0.39 0.36 0.35
CA ARG A 197 0.17 1.68 0.62
C ARG A 197 -0.54 2.74 -0.22
N ILE A 198 -0.33 4.00 0.12
CA ILE A 198 -0.70 5.12 -0.74
C ILE A 198 0.15 5.02 -2.03
N ASP A 199 -0.49 5.18 -3.19
CA ASP A 199 0.18 5.10 -4.50
C ASP A 199 0.89 6.41 -4.80
N TYR A 200 1.93 6.74 -4.03
CA TYR A 200 2.81 7.85 -4.37
C TYR A 200 3.50 7.51 -5.69
N PRO A 201 3.14 8.15 -6.82
CA PRO A 201 3.65 7.77 -8.15
C PRO A 201 5.16 8.01 -8.31
N GLU A 202 5.80 8.59 -7.29
CA GLU A 202 6.97 9.45 -7.44
C GLU A 202 8.09 9.12 -6.44
N ALA A 203 8.32 7.84 -6.18
CA ALA A 203 9.48 7.43 -5.41
C ALA A 203 10.79 7.84 -6.12
N LEU A 204 11.46 8.90 -5.65
CA LEU A 204 12.76 9.29 -6.16
C LEU A 204 13.85 8.36 -5.62
N LEU A 205 14.67 7.82 -6.52
CA LEU A 205 15.91 7.11 -6.22
C LEU A 205 17.08 8.08 -6.42
N LEU A 206 17.80 8.34 -5.34
CA LEU A 206 19.02 9.13 -5.32
C LEU A 206 20.23 8.18 -5.35
N SER A 207 21.25 8.48 -6.15
CA SER A 207 22.51 7.69 -6.09
C SER A 207 23.28 7.93 -4.79
N GLU A 208 23.12 9.12 -4.21
CA GLU A 208 23.80 9.56 -3.00
C GLU A 208 22.81 10.30 -2.09
N SER A 209 22.79 9.98 -0.80
CA SER A 209 21.95 10.70 0.19
C SER A 209 22.71 11.82 0.91
N ALA A 210 24.03 11.91 0.71
CA ALA A 210 24.88 12.95 1.26
C ALA A 210 26.11 13.14 0.35
N LEU A 211 26.60 14.37 0.27
CA LEU A 211 27.81 14.72 -0.48
C LEU A 211 28.76 15.47 0.45
N THR A 212 30.06 15.23 0.27
CA THR A 212 31.11 16.10 0.83
C THR A 212 31.75 16.84 -0.33
N VAL A 213 31.64 18.17 -0.31
CA VAL A 213 32.14 19.04 -1.37
C VAL A 213 33.10 20.03 -0.73
N ALA A 214 34.35 20.05 -1.19
CA ALA A 214 35.29 21.08 -0.78
C ALA A 214 34.87 22.44 -1.36
N GLU A 215 35.19 23.52 -0.66
CA GLU A 215 34.99 24.87 -1.18
C GLU A 215 35.66 25.07 -2.55
N GLY A 216 34.97 25.78 -3.43
CA GLY A 216 35.40 25.98 -4.82
C GLY A 216 35.26 24.74 -5.71
N ALA A 217 34.82 23.60 -5.18
CA ALA A 217 34.65 22.35 -5.92
C ALA A 217 33.18 22.03 -6.21
N SER A 218 32.98 20.91 -6.91
CA SER A 218 31.66 20.38 -7.25
C SER A 218 31.59 18.87 -7.09
N ALA A 219 30.40 18.36 -6.81
CA ALA A 219 30.08 16.94 -6.83
C ALA A 219 28.77 16.71 -7.59
N THR A 220 28.51 15.46 -7.98
CA THR A 220 27.29 15.08 -8.70
C THR A 220 26.61 13.90 -8.04
N TYR A 221 25.29 13.83 -8.18
CA TYR A 221 24.48 12.66 -7.88
C TYR A 221 23.39 12.51 -8.94
N THR A 222 22.73 11.36 -8.99
CA THR A 222 21.63 11.14 -9.93
C THR A 222 20.29 10.99 -9.21
N VAL A 223 19.23 11.39 -9.90
CA VAL A 223 17.83 11.21 -9.50
C VAL A 223 17.10 10.43 -10.59
N GLN A 224 16.28 9.44 -10.22
CA GLN A 224 15.37 8.75 -11.15
C GLN A 224 14.09 8.34 -10.42
N LEU A 225 13.03 7.99 -11.16
CA LEU A 225 11.85 7.38 -10.55
C LEU A 225 12.06 5.87 -10.38
N LYS A 226 11.53 5.32 -9.29
CA LYS A 226 11.57 3.87 -9.03
C LYS A 226 10.56 3.08 -9.88
N SER A 227 9.50 3.74 -10.35
CA SER A 227 8.44 3.15 -11.17
C SER A 227 7.99 4.09 -12.27
N GLN A 228 7.46 3.53 -13.35
CA GLN A 228 6.86 4.30 -14.43
C GLN A 228 5.65 5.09 -13.92
N PRO A 229 5.64 6.43 -14.05
CA PRO A 229 4.48 7.23 -13.69
C PRO A 229 3.40 7.14 -14.78
N SER A 230 2.14 7.42 -14.43
CA SER A 230 1.03 7.47 -15.38
C SER A 230 0.90 8.82 -16.10
N ALA A 231 1.56 9.85 -15.58
CA ALA A 231 1.63 11.20 -16.15
C ALA A 231 3.07 11.74 -16.00
N ASN A 232 3.31 12.96 -16.44
CA ASN A 232 4.58 13.63 -16.15
C ASN A 232 4.69 13.93 -14.65
N VAL A 233 5.91 13.89 -14.13
CA VAL A 233 6.27 14.18 -12.75
C VAL A 233 7.31 15.29 -12.76
N ASP A 234 6.99 16.42 -12.16
CA ASP A 234 7.91 17.55 -12.04
C ASP A 234 8.68 17.44 -10.72
N VAL A 235 10.00 17.37 -10.81
CA VAL A 235 10.89 17.33 -9.65
C VAL A 235 11.50 18.71 -9.42
N THR A 236 11.38 19.22 -8.21
CA THR A 236 12.00 20.47 -7.75
C THR A 236 12.95 20.22 -6.59
N ILE A 237 14.14 20.81 -6.67
CA ILE A 237 15.20 20.75 -5.64
C ILE A 237 15.33 22.13 -4.99
N SER A 238 15.23 22.15 -3.67
CA SER A 238 15.26 23.37 -2.84
C SER A 238 16.19 23.19 -1.63
N GLY A 239 16.37 24.25 -0.84
CA GLY A 239 17.21 24.24 0.38
C GLY A 239 18.55 24.96 0.24
N GLN A 240 18.96 25.28 -0.99
CA GLN A 240 20.21 25.99 -1.27
C GLN A 240 20.12 27.53 -1.20
N ALA A 241 18.90 28.09 -1.08
CA ALA A 241 18.71 29.54 -1.08
C ALA A 241 19.35 30.20 0.16
N GLY A 242 20.16 31.23 -0.06
CA GLY A 242 20.89 31.93 1.01
C GLY A 242 22.09 31.17 1.56
N THR A 243 22.55 30.12 0.85
CA THR A 243 23.77 29.36 1.17
C THR A 243 24.81 29.54 0.08
N ASP A 244 26.06 29.14 0.34
CA ASP A 244 27.14 29.10 -0.65
C ASP A 244 27.05 27.90 -1.61
N VAL A 245 25.99 27.10 -1.49
CA VAL A 245 25.74 25.94 -2.35
C VAL A 245 24.85 26.35 -3.53
N THR A 246 25.21 25.88 -4.73
CA THR A 246 24.36 25.97 -5.93
C THR A 246 24.07 24.58 -6.49
N VAL A 247 22.89 24.42 -7.07
CA VAL A 247 22.39 23.14 -7.60
C VAL A 247 21.89 23.32 -9.02
N GLN A 248 22.37 22.50 -9.96
CA GLN A 248 21.97 22.56 -11.37
C GLN A 248 21.84 21.14 -11.98
N PRO A 249 20.73 20.82 -12.65
CA PRO A 249 19.47 21.56 -12.65
C PRO A 249 18.79 21.50 -11.27
N SER A 250 18.04 22.54 -10.91
CA SER A 250 17.18 22.55 -9.71
C SER A 250 15.75 22.09 -10.02
N THR A 251 15.37 21.96 -11.29
CA THR A 251 14.09 21.40 -11.73
C THR A 251 14.25 20.52 -12.96
N PHE A 252 13.47 19.46 -13.07
CA PHE A 252 13.37 18.62 -14.26
C PHE A 252 12.10 17.77 -14.25
N THR A 253 11.68 17.32 -15.43
CA THR A 253 10.43 16.55 -15.61
C THR A 253 10.74 15.12 -16.03
N PHE A 254 10.21 14.16 -15.28
CA PHE A 254 10.06 12.79 -15.76
C PHE A 254 8.74 12.63 -16.49
N THR A 255 8.76 11.78 -17.49
CA THR A 255 7.64 11.37 -18.33
C THR A 255 7.52 9.85 -18.23
N PRO A 256 6.38 9.26 -18.63
CA PRO A 256 6.26 7.81 -18.73
C PRO A 256 7.32 7.15 -19.63
N GLY A 257 7.98 7.89 -20.53
CA GLY A 257 9.00 7.37 -21.45
C GLY A 257 10.44 7.45 -20.93
N ASN A 258 10.73 8.27 -19.91
CA ASN A 258 12.10 8.51 -19.42
C ASN A 258 12.24 8.35 -17.89
N TRP A 259 11.22 7.86 -17.19
CA TRP A 259 11.17 7.74 -15.73
C TRP A 259 12.37 7.02 -15.09
N ASN A 260 12.90 6.02 -15.78
CA ASN A 260 14.06 5.21 -15.38
C ASN A 260 15.39 5.73 -15.91
N SER A 261 15.39 6.86 -16.62
CA SER A 261 16.61 7.51 -17.13
C SER A 261 17.12 8.48 -16.08
N ALA A 262 18.22 8.11 -15.43
CA ALA A 262 18.86 8.90 -14.39
C ALA A 262 19.18 10.34 -14.85
N GLN A 263 18.64 11.32 -14.13
CA GLN A 263 18.94 12.75 -14.29
C GLN A 263 20.12 13.11 -13.38
N THR A 264 21.17 13.69 -13.94
CA THR A 264 22.37 14.08 -13.17
C THR A 264 22.19 15.49 -12.60
N VAL A 265 22.40 15.63 -11.29
CA VAL A 265 22.39 16.90 -10.57
C VAL A 265 23.81 17.23 -10.14
N THR A 266 24.25 18.44 -10.47
CA THR A 266 25.54 18.99 -10.03
C THR A 266 25.33 19.93 -8.85
N VAL A 267 26.09 19.70 -7.78
CA VAL A 267 26.16 20.55 -6.60
C VAL A 267 27.52 21.23 -6.57
N LYS A 268 27.57 22.55 -6.42
CA LYS A 268 28.81 23.31 -6.27
C LYS A 268 28.82 24.04 -4.94
N ALA A 269 29.96 24.06 -4.27
CA ALA A 269 30.20 24.92 -3.11
C ALA A 269 31.07 26.10 -3.55
N ALA A 270 30.59 27.33 -3.37
CA ALA A 270 31.39 28.52 -3.61
C ALA A 270 32.53 28.60 -2.58
N HIS A 271 33.60 29.33 -2.92
CA HIS A 271 34.63 29.64 -1.94
C HIS A 271 34.16 30.80 -1.06
N ASP A 272 34.41 30.70 0.23
CA ASP A 272 34.21 31.82 1.16
C ASP A 272 35.49 32.09 1.97
N ASN A 273 35.43 33.04 2.90
CA ASN A 273 36.61 33.49 3.66
C ASN A 273 36.72 32.84 5.05
N ASN A 274 35.83 31.90 5.32
CA ASN A 274 35.62 31.25 6.60
C ASN A 274 36.21 29.82 6.50
N HIS A 275 36.61 29.22 7.63
CA HIS A 275 37.27 27.91 7.65
C HIS A 275 36.41 26.85 8.36
N ASN A 276 35.13 27.17 8.59
CA ASN A 276 34.19 26.29 9.24
C ASN A 276 33.60 25.33 8.20
N ASN A 277 33.07 24.22 8.68
CA ASN A 277 32.31 23.30 7.83
C ASN A 277 30.82 23.63 7.97
N GLU A 278 30.16 23.93 6.86
CA GLU A 278 28.72 24.13 6.79
C GLU A 278 27.98 22.86 6.37
N ARG A 279 26.68 22.84 6.66
CA ARG A 279 25.78 21.79 6.18
C ARG A 279 24.56 22.43 5.53
N VAL A 280 24.28 22.02 4.30
CA VAL A 280 23.07 22.37 3.56
C VAL A 280 22.25 21.12 3.34
N THR A 281 20.95 21.18 3.64
CA THR A 281 19.99 20.11 3.37
C THR A 281 19.23 20.45 2.09
N LEU A 282 19.40 19.61 1.07
CA LEU A 282 18.59 19.71 -0.14
C LEU A 282 17.29 18.92 0.03
N VAL A 283 16.18 19.50 -0.44
CA VAL A 283 14.84 18.88 -0.39
C VAL A 283 14.34 18.70 -1.81
N HIS A 284 14.01 17.46 -2.15
CA HIS A 284 13.40 17.07 -3.42
C HIS A 284 11.90 16.94 -3.23
N ARG A 285 11.13 17.57 -4.12
CA ARG A 285 9.68 17.41 -4.20
C ARG A 285 9.33 16.95 -5.59
N ALA A 286 8.52 15.92 -5.67
CA ALA A 286 7.89 15.49 -6.91
C ALA A 286 6.39 15.87 -6.84
N SER A 287 5.80 16.18 -8.00
CA SER A 287 4.39 16.56 -8.16
C SER A 287 3.88 16.35 -9.57
#